data_AF-A0A531KHL0-F1
#
_entry.id   AF-A0A531KHL0-F1
#
_cell.length_a   1.000
_cell.length_b   1.000
_cell.length_c   1.000
_cell.angle_alpha   90.00
_cell.angle_beta   90.00
_cell.angle_gamma   90.00
#
_symmetry.space_group_name_H-M   'P 1'
#
loop_
_entity.id
_entity.type
_entity.pdbx_description
1 polymer ?
#
loop_
_entity_poly.entity_id
_entity_poly.type
_entity_poly.pdbx_seq_one_letter_code
_entity_poly.pdbx_strand_id
1 'polypeptide(L)' 'MDQIANPSPGFQRNPGKVITIEPYIGTVTVRAGEAVIASSTRAKLLTESPYPAVFYI' A
#
# COMPACT_ATOMS: atom_id res chain seq x y z
N MET A 1 -8.23 -23.02 -7.01
CA MET A 1 -7.39 -23.02 -5.80
C MET A 1 -8.17 -22.27 -4.73
N ASP A 2 -8.56 -22.96 -3.66
CA ASP A 2 -9.16 -22.32 -2.49
C ASP A 2 -8.12 -21.41 -1.85
N GLN A 3 -8.22 -20.10 -2.13
CA GLN A 3 -7.44 -19.10 -1.44
C GLN A 3 -7.93 -19.11 0.01
N ILE A 4 -7.05 -19.45 0.97
CA ILE A 4 -7.38 -19.36 2.39
C ILE A 4 -7.86 -17.93 2.65
N ALA A 5 -9.14 -17.78 2.98
CA ALA A 5 -9.73 -16.48 3.23
C ALA A 5 -8.98 -15.80 4.37
N ASN A 6 -8.59 -14.54 4.17
CA ASN A 6 -7.89 -13.78 5.21
C ASN A 6 -8.74 -13.76 6.50
N PRO A 7 -8.20 -14.25 7.63
CA PRO A 7 -9.02 -14.47 8.83
C PRO A 7 -9.36 -13.18 9.57
N SER A 8 -8.85 -12.02 9.15
CA SER A 8 -9.16 -10.78 9.85
C SER A 8 -10.66 -10.44 9.76
N PRO A 9 -11.28 -9.92 10.83
CA PRO A 9 -12.72 -9.60 10.83
C PRO A 9 -13.15 -8.65 9.71
N GLY A 10 -12.26 -7.75 9.27
CA GLY A 10 -12.54 -6.82 8.17
C GLY A 10 -12.73 -7.52 6.83
N PHE A 11 -11.87 -8.48 6.49
CA PHE A 11 -11.99 -9.29 5.27
C PHE A 11 -13.12 -10.32 5.36
N GLN A 12 -13.41 -10.86 6.55
CA GLN A 12 -14.60 -11.71 6.76
C GLN A 12 -15.91 -10.95 6.47
N ARG A 13 -16.00 -9.70 6.91
CA ARG A 13 -17.16 -8.82 6.64
C ARG A 13 -17.20 -8.32 5.20
N ASN A 14 -16.07 -8.25 4.52
CA ASN A 14 -15.93 -7.73 3.16
C ASN A 14 -15.12 -8.71 2.29
N PRO A 15 -15.70 -9.86 1.91
CA PRO A 15 -14.94 -10.93 1.27
C PRO A 15 -14.38 -10.56 -0.11
N GLY A 16 -15.00 -9.59 -0.80
CA GLY A 16 -14.49 -9.04 -2.06
C GLY A 16 -13.50 -7.89 -1.90
N LYS A 17 -13.14 -7.51 -0.67
CA LYS A 17 -12.18 -6.44 -0.42
C LYS A 17 -10.78 -6.94 -0.76
N VAL A 18 -10.07 -6.17 -1.59
CA VAL A 18 -8.69 -6.46 -1.99
C VAL A 18 -7.82 -5.26 -1.63
N ILE A 19 -6.75 -5.54 -0.88
CA ILE A 19 -5.68 -4.60 -0.59
C ILE A 19 -4.39 -5.29 -1.01
N THR A 20 -3.66 -4.68 -1.92
CA THR A 20 -2.36 -5.17 -2.38
C THR A 20 -1.28 -4.26 -1.85
N ILE A 21 -0.24 -4.86 -1.26
CA ILE A 21 0.95 -4.15 -0.79
C ILE A 21 2.16 -4.81 -1.44
N GLU A 22 2.92 -4.04 -2.19
CA GLU A 22 4.10 -4.52 -2.91
C GLU A 22 5.31 -3.61 -2.64
N PRO A 23 6.56 -4.12 -2.68
CA PRO A 23 7.75 -3.28 -2.66
C PRO A 23 7.75 -2.33 -3.86
N TYR A 24 8.04 -1.05 -3.64
CA TYR A 24 8.26 -0.12 -4.73
C TYR A 24 9.71 -0.19 -5.20
N ILE A 25 9.91 -0.44 -6.50
CA ILE A 25 11.25 -0.47 -7.10
C ILE A 25 11.65 0.95 -7.50
N GLY A 26 12.38 1.61 -6.62
CA GLY A 26 12.88 2.97 -6.83
C GLY A 26 13.08 3.72 -5.51
N THR A 27 13.42 4.99 -5.61
CA THR A 27 13.53 5.88 -4.45
C THR A 27 12.30 6.77 -4.38
N VAL A 28 11.56 6.72 -3.28
CA VAL A 28 10.48 7.68 -3.01
C VAL A 28 11.07 8.83 -2.19
N THR A 29 10.87 10.06 -2.67
CA THR A 29 11.29 11.28 -2.00
C THR A 29 10.07 12.10 -1.60
N VAL A 30 9.98 12.47 -0.33
CA VAL A 30 8.88 13.30 0.20
C VAL A 30 9.35 14.74 0.31
N ARG A 31 8.57 15.67 -0.24
CA ARG A 31 8.84 17.11 -0.19
C ARG A 31 7.71 17.86 0.49
N ALA A 32 8.07 18.86 1.31
CA ALA A 32 7.16 19.86 1.85
C ALA A 32 7.59 21.23 1.31
N GLY A 33 6.85 21.72 0.30
CA GLY A 33 7.34 22.82 -0.53
C GLY A 33 8.63 22.42 -1.25
N GLU A 34 9.68 23.22 -1.10
CA GLU A 34 10.99 22.93 -1.70
C GLU A 34 11.87 21.98 -0.87
N ALA A 35 11.56 21.78 0.42
CA ALA A 35 12.38 20.98 1.32
C ALA A 35 12.11 19.48 1.17
N VAL A 36 13.17 18.67 1.03
CA VAL A 36 13.09 17.20 1.13
C VAL A 36 13.07 16.81 2.60
N ILE A 37 12.02 16.11 3.03
CA ILE A 37 11.84 15.70 4.44
C ILE A 37 12.01 14.19 4.68
N ALA A 38 11.95 13.38 3.62
CA ALA A 38 12.25 11.95 3.68
C ALA A 38 12.69 11.40 2.32
N SER A 39 13.48 10.34 2.32
CA SER A 39 13.87 9.56 1.14
C SER A 39 14.01 8.09 1.52
N SER A 40 13.42 7.18 0.73
CA SER A 40 13.46 5.74 1.01
C SER A 40 13.55 4.93 -0.27
N THR A 41 14.43 3.94 -0.26
CA THR A 41 14.52 2.86 -1.27
C THR A 41 13.74 1.61 -0.86
N ARG A 42 13.06 1.64 0.30
CA ARG A 42 12.29 0.52 0.86
C ARG A 42 10.80 0.84 1.00
N ALA A 43 10.33 1.80 0.21
CA ALA A 43 8.93 2.16 0.20
C ALA A 43 8.06 0.99 -0.30
N LYS A 44 6.81 0.97 0.12
CA LYS A 44 5.79 0.02 -0.35
C LYS A 44 4.66 0.77 -1.04
N LEU A 45 4.17 0.24 -2.15
CA LEU A 45 2.98 0.75 -2.83
C LEU A 45 1.77 -0.03 -2.32
N LEU A 46 0.76 0.69 -1.81
CA LEU A 46 -0.55 0.13 -1.47
C LEU A 46 -1.56 0.50 -2.56
N THR A 47 -2.29 -0.50 -3.04
CA THR A 47 -3.43 -0.31 -3.94
C THR A 47 -4.70 -0.90 -3.34
N GLU A 48 -5.78 -0.11 -3.35
CA GLU A 48 -7.10 -0.47 -2.82
C GLU A 48 -8.19 0.28 -3.58
N SER A 49 -8.98 -0.40 -4.40
CA SER A 49 -10.09 0.24 -5.12
C SER A 49 -11.18 0.74 -4.15
N PRO A 50 -11.75 1.95 -4.37
CA PRO A 50 -11.55 2.88 -5.49
C PRO A 50 -10.53 4.00 -5.21
N TYR A 51 -9.70 3.86 -4.17
CA TYR A 51 -8.79 4.91 -3.74
C TYR A 51 -7.54 4.97 -4.64
N PRO A 52 -6.95 6.16 -4.82
CA PRO A 52 -5.63 6.28 -5.42
C PRO A 52 -4.59 5.46 -4.65
N ALA A 53 -3.60 4.95 -5.37
CA ALA A 53 -2.50 4.24 -4.74
C ALA A 53 -1.68 5.17 -3.83
N VAL A 54 -1.14 4.62 -2.73
CA VAL A 54 -0.37 5.39 -1.75
C VAL A 54 0.96 4.71 -1.43
N PHE A 55 1.98 5.51 -1.13
CA PHE A 55 3.29 5.02 -0.68
C PHE A 55 3.37 4.99 0.85
N TYR A 56 3.79 3.85 1.40
CA TYR A 56 4.28 3.73 2.77
C TYR A 56 5.80 3.81 2.75
N ILE A 57 6.35 4.73 3.53
CA ILE A 57 7.76 5.14 3.49
C ILE A 57 8.39 4.96 4.86
#